data_AF-A0A1Y3L7I7-F1
#
_entry.id   AF-A0A1Y3L7I7-F1
#
_cell.length_a   1.000
_cell.length_b   1.000
_cell.length_c   1.000
_cell.angle_alpha   90.00
_cell.angle_beta   90.00
_cell.angle_gamma   90.00
#
_symmetry.space_group_name_H-M   'P 1'
#
loop_
_entity.id
_entity.type
_entity.pdbx_description
1 polymer ?
#
loop_
_entity_poly.entity_id
_entity_poly.type
_entity_poly.pdbx_seq_one_letter_code
_entity_poly.pdbx_strand_id
1 'polypeptide(L)'
;MHLSPHFTLEELTASETARREGLTNQPGPDALANLRRLSQTLEQVRSLLGHPIRVNSAYRSNELNRRVGGVSGSAHTLGLAADISVAALSPLVVAQRILDSGLAFDQLILEFDRWVHLAIAEGAGRKQVLTVREGTGYLPGLQ
;
A
#
# COMPACT_ATOMS: atom_id res chain seq x y z
N MET A 1 0.08 14.77 -11.69
CA MET A 1 0.79 13.94 -12.68
C MET A 1 0.28 12.51 -12.58
N HIS A 2 -0.07 11.87 -13.70
CA HIS A 2 -0.36 10.43 -13.75
C HIS A 2 0.93 9.60 -13.66
N LEU A 3 0.92 8.57 -12.83
CA LEU A 3 2.01 7.58 -12.73
C LEU A 3 1.65 6.30 -13.49
N SER A 4 0.36 6.04 -13.64
CA SER A 4 -0.25 5.03 -14.52
C SER A 4 -1.62 5.56 -15.02
N PRO A 5 -2.37 4.82 -15.85
CA PRO A 5 -3.68 5.27 -16.33
C PRO A 5 -4.66 5.70 -15.23
N HIS A 6 -4.71 4.99 -14.09
CA HIS A 6 -5.70 5.23 -13.03
C HIS A 6 -5.11 5.81 -11.73
N PHE A 7 -3.79 5.82 -11.55
CA PHE A 7 -3.15 6.30 -10.31
C PHE A 7 -2.31 7.55 -10.56
N THR A 8 -2.48 8.55 -9.70
CA THR A 8 -1.77 9.82 -9.77
C THR A 8 -0.77 9.97 -8.63
N LEU A 9 0.26 10.81 -8.84
CA LEU A 9 1.19 11.15 -7.78
C LEU A 9 0.48 11.83 -6.59
N GLU A 10 -0.50 12.68 -6.87
CA GLU A 10 -1.28 13.36 -5.84
C GLU A 10 -2.01 12.36 -4.94
N GLU A 11 -2.72 11.40 -5.54
CA GLU A 11 -3.38 10.32 -4.80
C GLU A 11 -2.39 9.49 -3.97
N LEU A 12 -1.25 9.09 -4.56
CA LEU A 12 -0.25 8.27 -3.87
C LEU A 12 0.58 9.03 -2.81
N THR A 13 0.42 10.34 -2.71
CA THR A 13 1.08 11.17 -1.68
C THR A 13 0.07 11.84 -0.74
N ALA A 14 -1.23 11.60 -0.95
CA ALA A 14 -2.28 12.18 -0.14
C ALA A 14 -2.19 11.69 1.32
N SER A 15 -2.29 12.62 2.26
CA SER A 15 -2.37 12.32 3.68
C SER A 15 -3.09 13.42 4.42
N GLU A 16 -4.18 13.05 5.08
CA GLU A 16 -4.96 13.97 5.91
C GLU A 16 -4.17 14.47 7.12
N THR A 17 -3.34 13.61 7.71
CA THR A 17 -2.42 14.02 8.79
C THR A 17 -1.41 15.04 8.30
N ALA A 18 -0.79 14.82 7.13
CA ALA A 18 0.14 15.77 6.56
C ALA A 18 -0.52 17.12 6.28
N ARG A 19 -1.73 17.11 5.71
CA ARG A 19 -2.53 18.31 5.45
C ARG A 19 -2.88 19.07 6.73
N ARG A 20 -3.39 18.37 7.75
CA ARG A 20 -3.78 18.96 9.04
C ARG A 20 -2.60 19.61 9.77
N GLU A 21 -1.42 19.02 9.64
CA GLU A 21 -0.24 19.40 10.41
C GLU A 21 0.81 20.17 9.60
N GLY A 22 0.51 20.49 8.34
CA GLY A 22 1.41 21.23 7.46
C GLY A 22 2.70 20.48 7.10
N LEU A 23 2.68 19.14 7.10
CA LEU A 23 3.84 18.32 6.75
C LEU A 23 3.96 18.17 5.23
N THR A 24 5.19 18.27 4.72
CA THR A 24 5.48 17.95 3.33
C THR A 24 5.56 16.42 3.15
N ASN A 25 4.77 15.90 2.21
CA ASN A 25 4.78 14.49 1.83
C ASN A 25 5.18 14.27 0.36
N GLN A 26 6.29 14.89 -0.05
CA GLN A 26 6.79 14.79 -1.42
C GLN A 26 7.89 13.73 -1.53
N PRO A 27 7.80 12.79 -2.49
CA PRO A 27 8.84 11.78 -2.70
C PRO A 27 10.05 12.37 -3.40
N GLY A 28 11.25 11.90 -3.00
CA GLY A 28 12.46 12.08 -3.79
C GLY A 28 12.48 11.23 -5.07
N PRO A 29 13.51 11.34 -5.92
CA PRO A 29 13.59 10.65 -7.21
C PRO A 29 13.43 9.13 -7.12
N ASP A 30 14.09 8.49 -6.15
CA ASP A 30 14.04 7.02 -5.99
C ASP A 30 12.64 6.56 -5.56
N ALA A 31 12.06 7.22 -4.56
CA ALA A 31 10.69 6.93 -4.13
C ALA A 31 9.67 7.19 -5.25
N LEU A 32 9.89 8.21 -6.09
CA LEU A 32 9.03 8.48 -7.24
C LEU A 32 9.14 7.38 -8.31
N ALA A 33 10.34 6.86 -8.59
CA ALA A 33 10.53 5.71 -9.47
C ALA A 33 9.82 4.46 -8.91
N ASN A 34 9.89 4.26 -7.61
CA ASN A 34 9.22 3.16 -6.90
C ASN A 34 7.69 3.29 -6.96
N LEU A 35 7.16 4.50 -6.77
CA LEU A 35 5.74 4.77 -6.93
C LEU A 35 5.22 4.48 -8.34
N ARG A 36 6.04 4.71 -9.39
CA ARG A 36 5.67 4.30 -10.75
C ARG A 36 5.53 2.79 -10.87
N ARG A 37 6.47 2.02 -10.29
CA ARG A 37 6.40 0.56 -10.26
C ARG A 37 5.19 0.08 -9.46
N LEU A 38 4.98 0.63 -8.27
CA LEU A 38 3.83 0.35 -7.42
C LEU A 38 2.52 0.62 -8.17
N SER A 39 2.42 1.74 -8.91
CA SER A 39 1.24 2.07 -9.70
C SER A 39 0.95 1.00 -10.76
N GLN A 40 1.96 0.44 -11.42
CA GLN A 40 1.76 -0.66 -12.38
C GLN A 40 1.28 -1.95 -11.71
N THR A 41 1.73 -2.25 -10.48
CA THR A 41 1.17 -3.36 -9.70
C THR A 41 -0.27 -3.08 -9.31
N LEU A 42 -0.61 -1.85 -8.91
CA LEU A 42 -1.98 -1.47 -8.58
C LEU A 42 -2.91 -1.56 -9.80
N GLU A 43 -2.43 -1.28 -11.02
CA GLU A 43 -3.21 -1.53 -12.24
C GLU A 43 -3.53 -3.01 -12.44
N GLN A 44 -2.57 -3.90 -12.19
CA GLN A 44 -2.79 -5.35 -12.25
C GLN A 44 -3.81 -5.79 -11.19
N VAL A 45 -3.70 -5.29 -9.96
CA VAL A 45 -4.68 -5.55 -8.90
C VAL A 45 -6.06 -5.01 -9.29
N ARG A 46 -6.14 -3.80 -9.87
CA ARG A 46 -7.41 -3.20 -10.31
C ARG A 46 -8.07 -4.05 -11.39
N SER A 47 -7.29 -4.52 -12.37
CA SER A 47 -7.76 -5.41 -13.42
C SER A 47 -8.22 -6.77 -12.88
N LEU A 48 -7.46 -7.35 -11.96
CA LEU A 48 -7.77 -8.61 -11.30
C LEU A 48 -9.09 -8.54 -10.51
N LEU A 49 -9.29 -7.46 -9.77
CA LEU A 49 -10.48 -7.29 -8.94
C LEU A 49 -11.71 -6.86 -9.74
N GLY A 50 -11.52 -6.26 -10.92
CA GLY A 50 -12.61 -5.74 -11.76
C GLY A 50 -13.29 -4.49 -11.18
N HIS A 51 -12.67 -3.84 -10.19
CA HIS A 51 -13.25 -2.72 -9.47
C HIS A 51 -12.21 -1.61 -9.22
N PRO A 52 -12.64 -0.33 -9.14
CA PRO A 52 -11.77 0.76 -8.73
C PRO A 52 -11.14 0.51 -7.35
N ILE A 53 -9.85 0.82 -7.24
CA ILE A 53 -9.11 0.77 -5.99
C ILE A 53 -9.07 2.18 -5.39
N ARG A 54 -9.37 2.28 -4.09
CA ARG A 54 -9.09 3.47 -3.30
C ARG A 54 -7.74 3.28 -2.61
N VAL A 55 -6.80 4.19 -2.84
CA VAL A 55 -5.56 4.26 -2.07
C VAL A 55 -5.80 5.07 -0.80
N ASN A 56 -5.71 4.42 0.36
CA ASN A 56 -5.85 5.09 1.66
C ASN A 56 -4.54 5.79 2.04
N SER A 57 -3.41 5.18 1.70
CA SER A 57 -2.07 5.73 1.92
C SER A 57 -1.07 5.00 1.02
N ALA A 58 -0.08 5.70 0.46
CA ALA A 58 1.05 5.06 -0.23
C ALA A 58 2.38 5.65 0.22
N TYR A 59 2.91 6.68 -0.43
CA TYR A 59 4.15 7.28 0.04
C TYR A 59 3.96 8.00 1.37
N ARG A 60 4.93 7.80 2.28
CA ARG A 60 5.05 8.56 3.53
C ARG A 60 6.46 9.08 3.66
N SER A 61 6.64 10.40 3.76
CA SER A 61 7.92 10.98 4.16
C SER A 61 8.31 10.44 5.55
N ASN A 62 9.60 10.44 5.87
CA ASN A 62 10.06 9.91 7.16
C ASN A 62 9.39 10.62 8.35
N GLU A 63 9.15 11.93 8.23
CA GLU A 63 8.42 12.71 9.24
C GLU A 63 6.96 12.28 9.35
N LEU A 64 6.26 12.18 8.21
CA LEU A 64 4.87 11.71 8.22
C LEU A 64 4.75 10.29 8.77
N ASN A 65 5.65 9.39 8.38
CA ASN A 65 5.67 8.00 8.83
C ASN A 65 5.79 7.92 10.35
N ARG A 66 6.74 8.65 10.96
CA ARG A 66 6.84 8.75 12.42
C ARG A 66 5.56 9.30 13.04
N ARG A 67 5.00 10.34 12.43
CA ARG A 67 3.84 11.03 12.97
C ARG A 67 2.58 10.17 13.02
N VAL A 68 2.40 9.27 12.05
CA VAL A 68 1.28 8.31 12.02
C VAL A 68 1.59 7.00 12.77
N GLY A 69 2.70 6.94 13.52
CA GLY A 69 3.10 5.75 14.27
C GLY A 69 3.67 4.62 13.41
N GLY A 70 4.09 4.91 12.18
CA GLY A 70 4.74 3.95 11.29
C GLY A 70 6.12 3.55 11.80
N VAL A 71 6.50 2.30 11.51
CA VAL A 71 7.79 1.72 11.93
C VAL A 71 8.95 2.25 11.08
N SER A 72 10.14 2.26 11.67
CA SER A 72 11.40 2.48 10.93
C SER A 72 11.58 1.41 9.86
N GLY A 73 11.98 1.81 8.65
CA GLY A 73 12.17 0.89 7.52
C GLY A 73 10.87 0.46 6.82
N SER A 74 9.75 1.14 7.07
CA SER A 74 8.49 0.88 6.36
C SER A 74 8.64 1.05 4.84
N ALA A 75 8.09 0.13 4.05
CA ALA A 75 8.07 0.22 2.59
C ALA A 75 7.34 1.47 2.06
N HIS A 76 6.45 2.08 2.85
CA HIS A 76 5.82 3.35 2.50
C HIS A 76 6.83 4.49 2.32
N THR A 77 7.92 4.51 3.11
CA THR A 77 8.94 5.57 3.01
C THR A 77 9.83 5.43 1.78
N LEU A 78 9.82 4.25 1.17
CA LEU A 78 10.52 3.93 -0.07
C LEU A 78 9.63 4.07 -1.31
N GLY A 79 8.34 4.40 -1.15
CA GLY A 79 7.38 4.43 -2.27
C GLY A 79 7.04 3.03 -2.80
N LEU A 80 7.25 1.98 -2.00
CA LEU A 80 7.08 0.59 -2.38
C LEU A 80 5.81 -0.06 -1.82
N ALA A 81 5.00 0.67 -1.07
CA ALA A 81 3.78 0.13 -0.47
C ALA A 81 2.57 1.06 -0.58
N ALA A 82 1.39 0.44 -0.63
CA ALA A 82 0.10 1.10 -0.55
C ALA A 82 -0.86 0.34 0.36
N ASP A 83 -1.62 1.09 1.15
CA ASP A 83 -2.79 0.61 1.88
C ASP A 83 -4.01 0.87 1.00
N ILE A 84 -4.74 -0.18 0.64
CA ILE A 84 -5.80 -0.13 -0.35
C ILE A 84 -7.12 -0.69 0.17
N SER A 85 -8.22 -0.13 -0.33
CA SER A 85 -9.58 -0.62 -0.11
C SER A 85 -10.36 -0.62 -1.43
N VAL A 86 -11.34 -1.53 -1.55
CA VAL A 86 -12.23 -1.61 -2.71
C VAL A 86 -13.66 -1.60 -2.21
N ALA A 87 -14.44 -0.58 -2.53
CA ALA A 87 -15.79 -0.41 -1.95
C ALA A 87 -16.73 -1.61 -2.18
N ALA A 88 -16.54 -2.34 -3.29
CA ALA A 88 -17.36 -3.49 -3.66
C ALA A 88 -16.93 -4.81 -3.00
N LEU A 89 -15.77 -4.88 -2.33
CA LEU A 89 -15.19 -6.11 -1.80
C LEU A 89 -14.72 -5.92 -0.36
N SER A 90 -14.87 -6.94 0.49
CA SER A 90 -14.27 -6.89 1.82
C SER A 90 -12.73 -6.94 1.71
N PRO A 91 -11.98 -6.37 2.67
CA PRO A 91 -10.52 -6.42 2.66
C PRO A 91 -9.96 -7.86 2.60
N LEU A 92 -10.61 -8.81 3.29
CA LEU A 92 -10.25 -10.22 3.21
C LEU A 92 -10.38 -10.77 1.78
N VAL A 93 -11.47 -10.47 1.07
CA VAL A 93 -11.66 -10.92 -0.33
C VAL A 93 -10.63 -10.27 -1.24
N VAL A 94 -10.29 -9.00 -1.02
CA VAL A 94 -9.23 -8.32 -1.78
C VAL A 94 -7.88 -9.03 -1.57
N ALA A 95 -7.48 -9.26 -0.32
CA ALA A 95 -6.23 -9.94 0.00
C ALA A 95 -6.18 -11.36 -0.57
N GLN A 96 -7.27 -12.13 -0.43
CA GLN A 96 -7.34 -13.50 -0.93
C GLN A 96 -7.19 -13.55 -2.46
N ARG A 97 -7.87 -12.67 -3.20
CA ARG A 97 -7.74 -12.62 -4.67
C ARG A 97 -6.34 -12.25 -5.11
N ILE A 98 -5.68 -11.31 -4.43
CA ILE A 98 -4.28 -10.96 -4.72
C ILE A 98 -3.37 -12.17 -4.48
N LEU A 99 -3.55 -12.87 -3.36
CA LEU A 99 -2.78 -14.08 -3.03
C LEU A 99 -2.95 -15.17 -4.08
N ASP A 100 -4.20 -15.47 -4.48
CA ASP A 100 -4.55 -16.54 -5.42
C ASP A 100 -4.11 -16.24 -6.86
N SER A 101 -3.91 -14.96 -7.21
CA SER A 101 -3.53 -14.54 -8.56
C SER A 101 -2.09 -14.87 -8.94
N GLY A 102 -1.23 -15.16 -7.97
CA GLY A 102 0.21 -15.33 -8.20
C GLY A 102 0.96 -14.02 -8.51
N LEU A 103 0.33 -12.85 -8.35
CA LEU A 103 0.99 -11.55 -8.46
C LEU A 103 2.23 -11.49 -7.56
N ALA A 104 3.31 -10.92 -8.08
CA ALA A 104 4.53 -10.73 -7.30
C ALA A 104 4.37 -9.58 -6.30
N PHE A 105 4.59 -9.87 -5.03
CA PHE A 105 4.62 -8.90 -3.95
C PHE A 105 5.70 -9.27 -2.94
N ASP A 106 6.11 -8.28 -2.15
CA ASP A 106 6.98 -8.49 -1.00
C ASP A 106 6.19 -8.86 0.25
N GLN A 107 5.16 -8.06 0.55
CA GLN A 107 4.31 -8.24 1.71
C GLN A 107 2.84 -7.95 1.36
N LEU A 108 1.95 -8.77 1.88
CA LEU A 108 0.50 -8.63 1.80
C LEU A 108 -0.08 -8.77 3.21
N ILE A 109 -0.67 -7.71 3.74
CA ILE A 109 -1.21 -7.71 5.12
C ILE A 109 -2.68 -7.34 5.10
N LEU A 110 -3.51 -8.16 5.75
CA LEU A 110 -4.86 -7.76 6.15
C LEU A 110 -4.77 -6.95 7.44
N GLU A 111 -4.95 -5.63 7.34
CA GLU A 111 -4.79 -4.73 8.47
C GLU A 111 -6.14 -4.32 9.05
N PHE A 112 -6.35 -4.70 10.32
CA PHE A 112 -7.49 -4.36 11.16
C PHE A 112 -8.84 -4.69 10.54
N ASP A 113 -8.89 -5.65 9.60
CA ASP A 113 -10.06 -5.96 8.77
C ASP A 113 -10.63 -4.72 8.03
N ARG A 114 -9.80 -3.68 7.82
CA ARG A 114 -10.20 -2.38 7.24
C ARG A 114 -9.59 -2.11 5.86
N TRP A 115 -8.34 -2.51 5.66
CA TRP A 115 -7.63 -2.36 4.39
C TRP A 115 -6.63 -3.48 4.17
N VAL A 116 -6.10 -3.54 2.95
CA VAL A 116 -5.01 -4.42 2.59
C VAL A 116 -3.76 -3.59 2.39
N HIS A 117 -2.71 -3.88 3.14
CA HIS A 117 -1.37 -3.39 2.85
C HIS A 117 -0.73 -4.25 1.77
N LEU A 118 -0.28 -3.62 0.70
CA LEU A 118 0.43 -4.27 -0.40
C LEU A 118 1.79 -3.58 -0.59
N ALA A 119 2.86 -4.33 -0.40
CA ALA A 119 4.23 -3.90 -0.67
C ALA A 119 4.85 -4.69 -1.82
N ILE A 120 5.64 -4.01 -2.67
CA ILE A 120 6.45 -4.61 -3.73
C ILE A 120 7.93 -4.60 -3.35
N ALA A 121 8.71 -5.54 -3.89
CA ALA A 121 10.16 -5.59 -3.70
C ALA A 121 10.91 -4.88 -4.83
N GLU A 122 12.16 -4.53 -4.58
CA GLU A 122 13.12 -4.13 -5.64
C GLU A 122 13.76 -5.35 -6.32
N GLY A 123 13.63 -6.53 -5.72
CA GLY A 123 14.13 -7.81 -6.24
C GLY A 123 13.16 -8.96 -5.93
N ALA A 124 13.67 -10.12 -5.53
CA ALA A 124 12.83 -11.23 -5.10
C ALA A 124 12.07 -10.84 -3.82
N GLY A 125 10.74 -10.74 -3.92
CA GLY A 125 9.89 -10.43 -2.78
C GLY A 125 9.82 -11.58 -1.79
N ARG A 126 9.70 -11.24 -0.50
CA ARG A 126 9.55 -12.22 0.59
C ARG A 126 8.27 -13.06 0.46
N LYS A 127 7.29 -12.58 -0.31
CA LYS A 127 5.94 -13.15 -0.44
C LYS A 127 5.28 -13.37 0.93
N GLN A 128 5.53 -12.46 1.87
CA GLN A 128 5.04 -12.59 3.22
C GLN A 128 3.55 -12.22 3.28
N VAL A 129 2.74 -13.09 3.88
CA VAL A 129 1.31 -12.87 4.07
C VAL A 129 1.01 -12.81 5.56
N LEU A 130 0.33 -11.75 6.02
CA LEU A 130 0.06 -11.50 7.43
C LEU A 130 -1.37 -10.99 7.65
N THR A 131 -1.81 -11.09 8.90
CA THR A 131 -3.02 -10.43 9.42
C THR A 131 -2.70 -9.74 10.74
N VAL A 132 -3.25 -8.55 10.98
CA VAL A 132 -3.16 -7.86 12.27
C VAL A 132 -4.52 -7.29 12.65
N ARG A 133 -4.91 -7.44 13.92
CA ARG A 133 -6.17 -6.94 14.50
C ARG A 133 -5.88 -6.14 15.75
N GLU A 134 -6.88 -5.39 16.23
CA GLU A 134 -6.73 -4.63 17.48
C GLU A 134 -6.41 -5.58 18.64
N GLY A 135 -5.36 -5.25 19.40
CA GLY A 135 -4.88 -6.07 20.52
C GLY A 135 -4.11 -7.33 20.12
N THR A 136 -3.88 -7.60 18.83
CA THR A 136 -3.06 -8.71 18.36
C THR A 136 -1.71 -8.25 17.84
N GLY A 137 -0.73 -9.16 17.83
CA GLY A 137 0.46 -9.01 16.99
C GLY A 137 0.16 -9.34 15.53
N TYR A 138 1.19 -9.27 14.68
CA TYR A 138 1.13 -9.81 13.33
C TYR A 138 1.05 -11.34 13.38
N LEU A 139 0.03 -11.90 12.74
CA LEU A 139 -0.19 -13.34 12.63
C LEU A 139 0.12 -13.79 11.19
N PRO A 140 0.70 -14.98 11.00
CA PRO A 140 0.99 -15.51 9.67
C PRO A 140 -0.30 -15.89 8.92
N GLY A 141 -0.36 -15.56 7.64
CA GLY A 141 -1.46 -15.89 6.74
C GLY A 141 -2.64 -14.92 6.81
N LEU A 142 -3.65 -15.17 5.97
CA LEU A 142 -4.95 -14.53 6.03
C LEU A 142 -5.82 -15.31 7.03
N GLN A 143 -6.17 -14.68 8.15
CA GLN A 143 -6.95 -15.28 9.24
C GLN A 143 -8.24 -14.51 9.49
#